data_AF-A0A961KXJ6-F1
#
_entry.id   AF-A0A961KXJ6-F1
#
_cell.length_a   1.000
_cell.length_b   1.000
_cell.length_c   1.000
_cell.angle_alpha   90.00
_cell.angle_beta   90.00
_cell.angle_gamma   90.00
#
_symmetry.space_group_name_H-M   'P 1'
#
loop_
_entity.id
_entity.type
_entity.pdbx_description
1 polymer ?
#
loop_
_entity_poly.entity_id
_entity_poly.type
_entity_poly.pdbx_seq_one_letter_code
_entity_poly.pdbx_strand_id
1 'polypeptide(L)'
;AVFYGDKAIDRSPCGTGTSARMAQWTALGRLKPGDAFAHESIIGSIFQGRVERATRVGDREAIVPSIGGWARQTGFNTIFIDDRDPFRHGFQVV
;
A
#
# COMPACT_ATOMS: atom_id res chain seq x y z
N ALA A 1 8.13 2.50 -6.31
CA ALA A 1 6.88 3.19 -6.70
C ALA A 1 5.85 2.13 -7.08
N VAL A 2 4.58 2.32 -6.68
CA VAL A 2 3.48 1.44 -7.08
C VAL A 2 2.60 2.17 -8.08
N PHE A 3 2.37 1.55 -9.23
CA PHE A 3 1.45 2.06 -10.25
C PHE A 3 0.09 1.38 -10.07
N TYR A 4 -0.99 2.15 -10.12
CA TYR A 4 -2.35 1.64 -10.00
C TYR A 4 -3.35 2.49 -10.80
N GLY A 5 -4.52 1.92 -11.07
CA GLY A 5 -5.46 2.49 -12.05
C GLY A 5 -4.77 2.65 -13.41
N ASP A 6 -5.27 3.58 -14.22
CA ASP A 6 -4.72 3.76 -15.57
C ASP A 6 -3.36 4.48 -15.58
N LYS A 7 -3.14 5.43 -14.66
CA LYS A 7 -1.94 6.30 -14.64
C LYS A 7 -1.49 6.79 -13.26
N ALA A 8 -2.05 6.27 -12.16
CA ALA A 8 -1.75 6.78 -10.83
C ALA A 8 -0.50 6.14 -10.23
N ILE A 9 0.22 6.93 -9.43
CA ILE A 9 1.39 6.49 -8.65
C ILE A 9 1.05 6.59 -7.18
N ASP A 10 1.31 5.54 -6.40
CA ASP A 10 1.21 5.60 -4.94
C ASP A 10 2.39 6.38 -4.40
N ARG A 11 2.08 7.41 -3.61
CA ARG A 11 3.07 8.24 -2.93
C ARG A 11 3.55 7.56 -1.66
N SER A 12 2.76 6.68 -1.07
CA SER A 12 3.21 5.81 0.02
C SER A 12 4.00 4.61 -0.52
N PRO A 13 4.66 3.81 0.35
CA PRO A 13 5.28 2.56 -0.07
C PRO A 13 4.28 1.49 -0.51
N CYS A 14 2.98 1.76 -0.38
CA CYS A 14 1.85 0.85 -0.60
C CYS A 14 1.84 -0.34 0.37
N GLY A 15 0.85 -0.41 1.26
CA GLY A 15 0.79 -1.47 2.29
C GLY A 15 0.64 -2.88 1.71
N THR A 16 -0.23 -3.05 0.71
CA THR A 16 -0.42 -4.33 0.01
C THR A 16 0.79 -4.69 -0.83
N GLY A 17 1.40 -3.71 -1.51
CA GLY A 17 2.66 -3.89 -2.26
C GLY A 17 3.82 -4.32 -1.35
N THR A 18 3.95 -3.71 -0.17
CA THR A 18 4.92 -4.09 0.87
C THR A 18 4.68 -5.52 1.34
N SER A 19 3.43 -5.90 1.60
CA SER A 19 3.06 -7.26 2.00
C SER A 19 3.43 -8.30 0.94
N ALA A 20 3.10 -8.02 -0.32
CA ALA A 20 3.46 -8.89 -1.45
C ALA A 20 4.98 -9.01 -1.63
N ARG A 21 5.72 -7.92 -1.45
CA ARG A 21 7.19 -7.93 -1.51
C ARG A 21 7.79 -8.79 -0.40
N MET A 22 7.31 -8.68 0.83
CA MET A 22 7.75 -9.53 1.94
C MET A 22 7.43 -11.01 1.69
N ALA A 23 6.26 -11.32 1.14
CA ALA A 23 5.90 -12.69 0.79
C ALA A 23 6.85 -13.27 -0.27
N GLN A 24 7.15 -12.49 -1.32
CA GLN A 24 8.15 -12.87 -2.33
C GLN A 24 9.52 -13.11 -1.72
N TRP A 25 10.01 -12.22 -0.86
CA TRP A 25 11.32 -12.35 -0.24
C TRP A 25 11.39 -13.53 0.73
N THR A 26 10.30 -13.83 1.43
CA THR A 26 10.19 -15.04 2.26
C THR A 26 10.27 -16.29 1.41
N ALA A 27 9.56 -16.34 0.28
CA ALA A 27 9.64 -17.46 -0.67
C ALA A 27 11.05 -17.64 -1.27
N LEU A 28 11.82 -16.56 -1.39
CA LEU A 28 13.24 -16.58 -1.80
C LEU A 28 14.22 -16.83 -0.64
N GLY A 29 13.73 -17.08 0.58
CA GLY A 29 14.55 -17.32 1.78
C GLY A 29 15.31 -16.09 2.30
N ARG A 30 14.96 -14.88 1.82
CA ARG A 30 15.61 -13.61 2.20
C ARG A 30 15.03 -12.98 3.46
N LEU A 31 13.80 -13.36 3.81
CA LEU A 31 13.14 -13.01 5.05
C LEU A 31 12.60 -14.27 5.71
N LYS A 32 12.50 -14.26 7.04
CA LYS A 32 11.94 -15.32 7.88
C LYS A 32 10.87 -14.73 8.80
N PRO A 33 9.98 -15.58 9.37
CA PRO A 33 9.14 -15.16 10.47
C PRO A 33 9.94 -14.47 11.58
N GLY A 34 9.47 -13.30 12.02
CA GLY A 34 10.15 -12.43 12.97
C GLY A 34 11.00 -11.34 12.33
N ASP A 35 11.37 -11.42 11.04
CA ASP A 35 12.20 -10.39 10.42
C ASP A 35 11.43 -9.09 10.15
N ALA A 36 12.10 -7.97 10.40
CA ALA A 36 11.61 -6.64 10.07
C ALA A 36 12.02 -6.26 8.63
N PHE A 37 11.20 -5.44 7.98
CA PHE A 37 11.39 -4.98 6.62
C PHE A 37 11.07 -3.48 6.53
N ALA A 38 11.96 -2.68 5.97
CA ALA A 38 11.68 -1.27 5.71
C ALA A 38 11.44 -1.07 4.21
N HIS A 39 10.33 -0.45 3.85
CA HIS A 39 9.99 -0.19 2.45
C HIS A 39 9.83 1.32 2.22
N GLU A 40 10.67 1.86 1.33
CA GLU A 40 10.68 3.27 0.98
C GLU A 40 9.85 3.55 -0.28
N SER A 41 9.10 4.65 -0.23
CA SER A 41 8.30 5.17 -1.35
C SER A 41 9.11 6.07 -2.29
N ILE A 42 8.48 6.51 -3.39
CA ILE A 42 9.10 7.47 -4.33
C ILE A 42 9.32 8.87 -3.73
N ILE A 43 8.61 9.23 -2.65
CA ILE A 43 8.78 10.52 -1.96
C ILE A 43 9.55 10.39 -0.63
N GLY A 44 10.21 9.26 -0.38
CA GLY A 44 11.03 9.03 0.82
C GLY A 44 10.26 8.65 2.09
N SER A 45 8.92 8.52 2.05
CA SER A 45 8.16 7.95 3.17
C SER A 45 8.46 6.46 3.35
N ILE A 46 8.41 5.96 4.59
CA ILE A 46 8.78 4.58 4.95
C ILE A 46 7.63 3.88 5.68
N PHE A 47 7.35 2.64 5.30
CA PHE A 47 6.56 1.69 6.06
C PHE A 47 7.47 0.63 6.69
N GLN A 48 7.11 0.23 7.91
CA GLN A 48 7.75 -0.84 8.65
C GLN A 48 6.91 -2.11 8.49
N GLY A 49 7.40 -3.08 7.76
CA GLY A 49 6.81 -4.41 7.66
C GLY A 49 7.44 -5.40 8.64
N ARG A 50 6.69 -6.44 9.00
CA ARG A 50 7.23 -7.65 9.64
C ARG A 50 6.55 -8.88 9.06
N VAL A 51 7.31 -9.96 8.90
CA VAL A 51 6.75 -11.28 8.64
C VAL A 51 6.35 -11.87 10.00
N GLU A 52 5.08 -11.79 10.38
CA GLU A 52 4.65 -12.24 11.71
C GLU A 52 4.74 -13.76 11.85
N ARG A 53 4.27 -14.49 10.84
CA ARG A 53 4.39 -15.95 10.78
C ARG A 53 4.22 -16.49 9.37
N ALA A 54 4.75 -17.69 9.15
CA ALA A 54 4.38 -18.51 8.00
C ALA A 54 2.93 -19.04 8.16
N THR A 55 2.26 -19.25 7.05
CA THR A 55 0.91 -19.83 6.99
C THR A 55 0.69 -20.46 5.63
N ARG A 56 -0.51 -21.03 5.41
CA ARG A 56 -0.93 -21.50 4.08
C ARG A 56 -2.26 -20.88 3.67
N VAL A 57 -2.48 -20.72 2.37
CA VAL A 57 -3.76 -20.38 1.76
C VAL A 57 -4.13 -21.51 0.80
N GLY A 58 -4.98 -22.42 1.26
CA GLY A 58 -5.16 -23.72 0.61
C GLY A 58 -3.82 -24.47 0.54
N ASP A 59 -3.43 -24.86 -0.67
CA ASP A 59 -2.20 -25.63 -0.89
C ASP A 59 -0.95 -24.76 -1.10
N ARG A 60 -1.07 -23.43 -0.99
CA ARG A 60 0.02 -22.49 -1.23
C ARG A 60 0.63 -22.01 0.08
N GLU A 61 1.96 -22.05 0.16
CA GLU A 61 2.72 -21.37 1.21
C GLU A 61 2.48 -19.86 1.15
N ALA A 62 2.34 -19.25 2.32
CA ALA A 62 2.02 -17.84 2.49
C ALA A 62 2.62 -17.29 3.79
N ILE A 63 2.46 -15.99 3.99
CA ILE A 63 2.83 -15.32 5.25
C ILE A 63 1.64 -14.55 5.80
N VAL A 64 1.68 -14.27 7.11
CA VAL A 64 0.91 -13.20 7.73
C VAL A 64 1.83 -11.99 7.86
N PRO A 65 1.69 -10.95 7.01
CA PRO A 65 2.47 -9.73 7.13
C PRO A 65 1.78 -8.73 8.06
N SER A 66 2.56 -7.95 8.81
CA SER A 66 2.08 -6.71 9.43
C SER A 66 2.75 -5.51 8.76
N ILE A 67 2.02 -4.38 8.71
CA ILE A 67 2.49 -3.13 8.12
C ILE A 67 2.21 -2.01 9.12
N GLY A 68 3.27 -1.33 9.54
CA GLY A 68 3.26 -0.14 10.36
C GLY A 68 3.57 1.10 9.54
N GLY A 69 2.76 2.14 9.74
CA GLY A 69 2.93 3.47 9.18
C GLY A 69 2.21 4.50 10.04
N TRP A 70 2.12 5.73 9.57
CA TRP A 70 1.38 6.78 10.23
C TRP A 70 0.57 7.59 9.22
N ALA A 71 -0.46 8.25 9.72
CA ALA A 71 -1.28 9.18 8.95
C ALA A 71 -1.46 10.48 9.75
N ARG A 72 -1.78 11.57 9.06
CA ARG A 72 -2.11 12.86 9.66
C ARG A 72 -3.45 13.32 9.13
N GLN A 73 -4.26 13.90 10.00
CA GLN A 73 -5.45 14.62 9.57
C GLN A 73 -5.02 15.86 8.79
N THR A 74 -5.57 16.03 7.58
CA THR A 74 -5.25 17.15 6.69
C THR A 74 -6.39 18.16 6.57
N GLY A 75 -7.59 17.82 7.02
CA GLY A 75 -8.73 18.72 7.04
C GLY A 75 -10.04 18.04 7.43
N PHE A 76 -11.05 18.87 7.65
CA PHE A 76 -12.46 18.47 7.76
C PHE A 76 -13.19 19.10 6.58
N ASN A 77 -13.68 18.27 5.66
CA ASN A 77 -14.26 18.74 4.42
C ASN A 77 -15.77 18.51 4.40
N THR A 78 -16.52 19.53 3.97
CA THR A 78 -17.90 19.36 3.51
C THR A 78 -17.90 19.59 2.01
N ILE A 79 -18.20 18.54 1.24
CA ILE A 79 -18.20 18.58 -0.24
C ILE A 79 -19.64 18.75 -0.69
N PHE A 80 -19.92 19.78 -1.50
CA PHE A 80 -21.22 20.04 -2.11
C PHE A 80 -21.14 19.79 -3.62
N ILE A 81 -22.19 19.18 -4.18
CA ILE A 81 -22.29 18.88 -5.61
C ILE A 81 -23.63 19.45 -6.09
N ASP A 82 -23.60 20.42 -7.00
CA ASP A 82 -24.79 21.03 -7.62
C ASP A 82 -25.09 20.34 -8.95
N ASP A 83 -26.35 19.95 -9.18
CA ASP A 83 -26.76 19.31 -10.43
C ASP A 83 -26.58 20.21 -11.67
N ARG A 84 -26.54 21.54 -11.46
CA ARG A 84 -26.29 22.53 -12.52
C ARG A 84 -24.82 22.68 -12.87
N ASP A 85 -23.90 22.16 -12.05
CA ASP A 85 -22.46 22.22 -12.33
C ASP A 85 -22.11 21.27 -13.50
N PRO A 86 -21.58 21.79 -14.63
CA PRO A 86 -21.18 20.95 -15.76
C PRO A 86 -20.05 19.97 -15.42
N PHE A 87 -19.31 20.19 -14.34
CA PHE A 87 -18.18 19.37 -13.90
C PHE A 87 -18.47 18.57 -12.62
N ARG A 88 -19.75 18.40 -12.24
CA ARG A 88 -20.16 17.72 -10.99
C ARG A 88 -19.64 16.29 -10.79
N HIS A 89 -19.26 15.62 -11.89
CA HIS A 89 -18.69 14.26 -11.88
C HIS A 89 -17.16 14.24 -11.92
N GLY A 90 -16.52 15.40 -11.87
CA GLY A 90 -15.09 15.57 -12.08
C GLY A 90 -14.67 15.42 -13.54
N PHE A 91 -13.38 15.63 -13.79
CA PHE A 91 -12.74 15.41 -15.08
C PHE A 91 -11.27 15.08 -14.84
N GLN A 92 -10.62 14.54 -15.87
CA GLN A 92 -9.18 14.31 -15.89
C GLN A 92 -8.58 15.01 -17.11
N VAL A 93 -7.48 15.71 -16.91
CA VAL A 93 -6.67 16.26 -18.00
C VAL A 93 -5.65 15.20 -18.40
N VAL A 94 -5.52 14.97 -19.71
CA VAL A 94 -4.78 13.82 -20.28
C VAL A 94 -3.31 13.77 -19.89
#